data_AF-A0A2W0ALF4-F1
#
_entry.id   AF-A0A2W0ALF4-F1
#
_cell.length_a   1.000
_cell.length_b   1.000
_cell.length_c   1.000
_cell.angle_alpha   90.00
_cell.angle_beta   90.00
_cell.angle_gamma   90.00
#
_symmetry.space_group_name_H-M   'P 1'
#
loop_
_entity.id
_entity.type
_entity.pdbx_description
1 polymer ?
#
loop_
_entity_poly.entity_id
_entity_poly.type
_entity_poly.pdbx_seq_one_letter_code
_entity_poly.pdbx_strand_id
1 'polypeptide(L)'
;MRRGSVSERIMKCGKASCPCQQDPKARHGPYYSLTRPKAGKTQSRYLSPEQAKLAREQIEQGHKFQEQVERYREACERWADAQLESSPAASSEAAEKGGSKATSKTKSSRRSKTS
;
A
#
# COMPACT_ATOMS: atom_id res chain seq x y z
N MET A 1 12.29 -1.48 -11.31
CA MET A 1 11.86 -0.30 -10.50
C MET A 1 11.69 -0.72 -9.04
N ARG A 2 12.05 0.11 -8.07
CA ARG A 2 12.07 -0.26 -6.63
C ARG A 2 10.94 0.43 -5.87
N ARG A 3 10.34 -0.26 -4.88
CA ARG A 3 9.45 0.33 -3.88
C ARG A 3 10.20 0.61 -2.58
N GLY A 4 9.79 1.64 -1.84
CA GLY A 4 10.32 1.98 -0.52
C GLY A 4 10.84 3.41 -0.45
N SER A 5 11.68 3.68 0.55
CA SER A 5 12.28 5.00 0.79
C SER A 5 13.74 4.86 1.24
N VAL A 6 14.55 5.87 0.94
CA VAL A 6 15.91 6.01 1.44
C VAL A 6 15.94 7.17 2.44
N SER A 7 16.35 6.89 3.67
CA SER A 7 16.57 7.92 4.70
C SER A 7 18.07 8.09 4.97
N GLU A 8 18.47 9.33 5.22
CA GLU A 8 19.83 9.70 5.58
C GLU A 8 19.88 10.17 7.02
N ARG A 9 20.87 9.71 7.79
CA ARG A 9 21.02 10.07 9.20
C ARG A 9 22.48 10.26 9.58
N ILE A 10 22.73 11.27 10.40
CA ILE A 10 24.00 11.44 11.12
C ILE A 10 23.73 11.13 12.59
N MET A 11 24.48 10.19 13.16
CA MET A 11 24.18 9.54 14.43
C MET A 11 25.30 9.78 15.45
N LYS A 12 24.95 9.74 16.73
CA LYS A 12 25.93 9.60 17.82
C LYS A 12 26.35 8.13 17.93
N CYS A 13 27.59 7.87 18.31
CA CYS A 13 28.03 6.51 18.65
C CYS A 13 27.69 6.18 20.12
N GLY A 14 27.97 4.93 20.54
CA GLY A 14 27.75 4.49 21.93
C GLY A 14 28.88 4.89 22.90
N LYS A 15 30.00 5.44 22.41
CA LYS A 15 31.15 5.77 23.25
C LYS A 15 30.93 7.10 23.95
N ALA A 16 30.95 7.08 25.29
CA ALA A 16 30.70 8.26 26.12
C ALA A 16 31.75 9.36 25.93
N SER A 17 33.02 8.99 25.72
CA SER A 17 34.12 9.93 25.48
C SER A 17 34.29 10.36 24.02
N CYS A 18 33.36 10.01 23.12
CA CYS A 18 33.45 10.43 21.73
C CYS A 18 32.99 11.88 21.55
N PRO A 19 33.71 12.71 20.77
CA PRO A 19 33.31 14.10 20.49
C PRO A 19 31.88 14.23 19.93
N CYS A 20 31.37 13.21 19.21
CA CYS A 20 30.00 13.19 18.69
C CYS A 20 28.91 13.36 19.77
N GLN A 21 29.22 13.12 21.05
CA GLN A 21 28.28 13.29 22.15
C GLN A 21 27.97 14.75 22.43
N GLN A 22 28.97 15.63 22.31
CA GLN A 22 28.88 17.05 22.63
C GLN A 22 28.83 17.93 21.37
N ASP A 23 29.62 17.62 20.35
CA ASP A 23 29.69 18.42 19.12
C ASP A 23 28.83 17.81 17.99
N PRO A 24 27.78 18.50 17.52
CA PRO A 24 26.99 18.08 16.36
C PRO A 24 27.80 17.88 15.07
N LYS A 25 28.88 18.64 14.87
CA LYS A 25 29.75 18.50 13.68
C LYS A 25 30.59 17.24 13.71
N ALA A 26 30.85 16.69 14.89
CA ALA A 26 31.59 15.46 15.08
C ALA A 26 30.71 14.19 14.98
N ARG A 27 29.43 14.30 14.64
CA ARG A 27 28.53 13.13 14.51
C ARG A 27 28.90 12.26 13.31
N HIS A 28 28.65 10.96 13.46
CA HIS A 28 29.03 9.97 12.46
C HIS A 28 27.97 9.82 11.38
N GLY A 29 28.43 9.65 10.14
CA GLY A 29 27.57 9.44 8.99
C GLY A 29 28.11 10.17 7.76
N PRO A 30 27.30 10.31 6.71
CA PRO A 30 25.89 9.92 6.66
C PRO A 30 25.66 8.40 6.55
N TYR A 31 24.71 7.89 7.32
CA TYR A 31 24.19 6.53 7.17
C TYR A 31 22.94 6.57 6.31
N TYR A 32 22.98 5.86 5.18
CA TYR A 32 21.82 5.68 4.30
C TYR A 32 21.11 4.37 4.64
N SER A 33 19.82 4.46 4.97
CA SER A 33 18.97 3.29 5.21
C SER A 33 17.90 3.21 4.14
N LEU A 34 17.87 2.10 3.41
CA LEU A 34 16.78 1.74 2.51
C LEU A 34 15.75 0.93 3.28
N THR A 35 14.52 1.41 3.30
CA THR A 35 13.39 0.77 3.96
C THR A 35 12.30 0.43 2.96
N ARG A 36 11.72 -0.77 3.03
CA ARG A 36 10.59 -1.17 2.19
C ARG A 36 9.66 -2.15 2.90
N PRO A 37 8.36 -2.14 2.58
CA PRO A 37 7.46 -3.22 2.98
C PRO A 37 7.77 -4.49 2.17
N LYS A 38 7.85 -5.64 2.85
CA LYS A 38 7.92 -6.98 2.24
C LYS A 38 7.17 -7.96 3.14
N ALA A 39 6.16 -8.64 2.59
CA ALA A 39 5.34 -9.65 3.29
C ALA A 39 4.78 -9.15 4.63
N GLY A 40 4.14 -7.99 4.64
CA GLY A 40 3.54 -7.38 5.85
C GLY A 40 4.54 -6.86 6.88
N LYS A 41 5.84 -6.93 6.62
CA LYS A 41 6.90 -6.45 7.52
C LYS A 41 7.75 -5.38 6.84
N THR A 42 8.29 -4.47 7.63
CA THR A 42 9.26 -3.48 7.17
C THR A 42 10.65 -4.11 7.16
N GLN A 43 11.29 -4.13 6.00
CA GLN A 43 12.68 -4.53 5.85
C GLN A 43 13.56 -3.31 5.61
N SER A 44 14.62 -3.18 6.42
CA SER A 44 15.60 -2.11 6.32
C SER A 44 17.00 -2.66 6.11
N ARG A 45 17.81 -1.96 5.30
CA ARG A 45 19.24 -2.26 5.14
C ARG A 45 20.04 -0.98 4.94
N TYR A 46 21.31 -1.00 5.34
CA TYR A 46 22.23 0.11 5.07
C TYR A 46 22.76 0.06 3.63
N LEU A 47 23.05 1.24 3.09
CA LEU A 47 23.60 1.44 1.76
C LEU A 47 24.86 2.31 1.83
N SER A 48 25.78 2.09 0.89
CA SER A 48 26.82 3.07 0.60
C SER A 48 26.21 4.34 -0.04
N PRO A 49 26.94 5.47 -0.07
CA PRO A 49 26.47 6.70 -0.72
C PRO A 49 26.06 6.48 -2.19
N GLU A 50 26.89 5.78 -2.97
CA GLU A 50 26.61 5.45 -4.37
C GLU A 50 25.36 4.58 -4.52
N GLN A 51 25.23 3.56 -3.66
CA GLN A 51 24.02 2.71 -3.65
C GLN A 51 22.78 3.51 -3.24
N ALA A 52 22.91 4.48 -2.35
CA ALA A 52 21.81 5.31 -1.90
C ALA A 52 21.30 6.21 -3.03
N LYS A 53 22.21 6.80 -3.81
CA LYS A 53 21.87 7.59 -5.00
C LYS A 53 21.10 6.74 -6.02
N LEU A 54 21.65 5.59 -6.38
CA LEU A 54 21.00 4.66 -7.31
C LEU A 54 19.63 4.18 -6.76
N ALA A 55 19.52 3.91 -5.46
CA ALA A 55 18.26 3.49 -4.85
C ALA A 55 17.20 4.60 -4.91
N ARG A 56 17.56 5.87 -4.73
CA ARG A 56 16.64 7.01 -4.86
C ARG A 56 16.08 7.10 -6.29
N GLU A 57 16.95 7.01 -7.30
CA GLU A 57 16.53 7.00 -8.71
C GLU A 57 15.57 5.83 -9.00
N GLN A 58 15.90 4.62 -8.53
CA GLN A 58 15.04 3.44 -8.69
C GLN A 58 13.66 3.59 -8.02
N ILE A 59 13.60 4.29 -6.89
CA ILE A 59 12.37 4.56 -6.14
C ILE A 59 11.52 5.59 -6.86
N GLU A 60 12.11 6.67 -7.36
CA GLU A 60 11.40 7.68 -8.14
C GLU A 60 10.76 7.07 -9.39
N GLN A 61 11.51 6.26 -10.13
CA GLN A 61 10.96 5.50 -11.26
C GLN A 61 9.85 4.54 -10.82
N GLY A 62 9.99 3.95 -9.63
CA GLY A 62 8.94 3.12 -9.03
C GLY A 62 7.67 3.87 -8.69
N HIS A 63 7.75 5.15 -8.32
CA HIS A 63 6.58 5.99 -8.07
C HIS A 63 5.86 6.32 -9.38
N LYS A 64 6.61 6.79 -10.39
CA LYS A 64 6.07 7.10 -11.72
C LYS A 64 5.37 5.90 -12.35
N PHE A 65 5.97 4.72 -12.24
CA PHE A 65 5.36 3.48 -12.72
C PHE A 65 4.06 3.14 -12.01
N GLN A 66 4.01 3.27 -10.67
CA GLN A 66 2.79 2.99 -9.91
C GLN A 66 1.66 3.95 -10.30
N GLU A 67 1.97 5.22 -10.47
CA GLU A 67 0.99 6.21 -10.94
C GLU A 67 0.44 5.85 -12.33
N GLN A 68 1.31 5.45 -13.27
CA GLN A 68 0.89 5.04 -14.61
C GLN A 68 0.00 3.79 -14.58
N VAL A 69 0.36 2.79 -13.77
CA VAL A 69 -0.43 1.57 -13.60
C VAL A 69 -1.80 1.88 -13.05
N GLU A 70 -1.89 2.78 -12.06
CA GLU A 70 -3.18 3.11 -11.45
C GLU A 70 -4.09 3.90 -12.40
N ARG A 71 -3.53 4.85 -13.15
CA ARG A 71 -4.26 5.54 -14.23
C ARG A 71 -4.78 4.57 -15.29
N TYR A 72 -3.96 3.58 -15.67
CA TYR A 72 -4.38 2.57 -16.63
C TYR A 72 -5.52 1.70 -16.06
N ARG A 73 -5.40 1.31 -14.78
CA ARG A 73 -6.44 0.54 -14.10
C ARG A 73 -7.76 1.30 -14.02
N GLU A 74 -7.74 2.56 -13.63
CA GLU A 74 -8.93 3.43 -13.62
C GLU A 74 -9.58 3.52 -15.00
N ALA A 75 -8.79 3.63 -16.07
CA ALA A 75 -9.32 3.63 -17.43
C ALA A 75 -10.00 2.29 -17.79
N CYS A 76 -9.41 1.16 -17.39
CA CYS A 76 -10.01 -0.15 -17.58
C CYS A 76 -11.31 -0.32 -16.79
N GLU A 77 -11.36 0.14 -15.54
CA GLU A 77 -12.56 0.08 -14.69
C GLU A 77 -13.70 0.91 -15.30
N ARG A 78 -13.41 2.15 -15.72
CA ARG A 78 -14.41 2.99 -16.42
C ARG A 78 -14.95 2.35 -17.70
N TRP A 79 -14.08 1.70 -18.47
CA TRP A 79 -14.51 0.99 -19.68
C TRP A 79 -15.37 -0.22 -19.35
N ALA A 80 -15.03 -0.96 -18.31
CA ALA A 80 -15.82 -2.10 -17.84
C ALA A 80 -17.20 -1.66 -17.33
N ASP A 81 -17.27 -0.58 -16.55
CA ASP A 81 -18.53 -0.03 -16.03
C ASP A 81 -19.45 0.44 -17.17
N ALA A 82 -18.90 1.16 -18.16
CA ALA A 82 -19.66 1.60 -19.33
C ALA A 82 -20.25 0.41 -20.12
N GLN A 83 -19.56 -0.72 -20.18
CA GLN A 83 -20.10 -1.93 -20.80
C GLN A 83 -21.26 -2.53 -20.00
N LEU A 84 -21.17 -2.55 -18.67
CA LEU A 84 -22.25 -3.03 -17.81
C LEU A 84 -23.50 -2.17 -17.95
N GLU A 85 -23.34 -0.84 -18.00
CA GLU A 85 -24.46 0.10 -18.23
C GLU A 85 -25.09 -0.06 -19.61
N SER A 86 -24.28 -0.35 -20.64
CA SER A 86 -24.77 -0.60 -22.00
C SER A 86 -25.38 -2.00 -22.20
N SER A 87 -25.31 -2.88 -21.20
CA SER A 87 -25.78 -4.25 -21.29
C SER A 87 -27.31 -4.32 -21.22
N PRO A 88 -27.98 -5.06 -22.14
CA PRO A 88 -29.44 -5.16 -22.18
C PRO A 88 -30.09 -5.81 -20.94
N ALA A 89 -29.30 -6.42 -20.05
CA ALA A 89 -29.77 -6.91 -18.75
C ALA A 89 -30.23 -5.76 -17.82
N ALA A 90 -29.56 -4.60 -17.84
CA ALA A 90 -29.94 -3.44 -17.03
C ALA A 90 -31.29 -2.84 -17.44
N SER A 91 -31.63 -2.95 -18.73
CA SER A 91 -32.91 -2.46 -19.29
C SER A 91 -34.08 -3.43 -19.13
N SER A 92 -33.85 -4.68 -18.72
CA SER A 92 -34.90 -5.70 -18.55
C SER A 92 -35.29 -5.96 -17.09
N GLU A 93 -34.50 -5.54 -16.10
CA GLU A 93 -34.84 -5.69 -14.66
C GLU A 93 -35.67 -4.52 -14.08
N ALA A 94 -35.81 -3.39 -14.79
CA ALA A 94 -36.65 -2.28 -14.34
C ALA A 94 -38.16 -2.47 -14.62
N ALA A 95 -38.55 -3.48 -15.42
CA ALA A 95 -39.91 -3.60 -15.94
C ALA A 95 -40.85 -4.56 -15.18
N GLU A 96 -40.38 -5.44 -14.29
CA GLU A 96 -41.28 -6.40 -13.59
C GLU A 96 -40.86 -6.61 -12.12
N LYS A 97 -41.07 -5.60 -11.27
CA LYS A 97 -41.31 -5.87 -9.83
C LYS A 97 -42.81 -6.09 -9.60
N GLY A 98 -43.31 -7.19 -10.15
CA GLY A 98 -44.58 -7.79 -9.74
C GLY A 98 -44.45 -8.28 -8.31
N GLY A 99 -44.92 -7.46 -7.35
CA GLY A 99 -44.86 -7.75 -5.93
C GLY A 99 -45.56 -9.06 -5.57
N SER A 100 -44.78 -10.11 -5.31
CA SER A 100 -45.30 -11.36 -4.75
C SER A 100 -45.18 -11.30 -3.23
N LYS A 101 -46.33 -11.39 -2.56
CA LYS A 101 -46.54 -11.25 -1.11
C LYS A 101 -45.49 -12.01 -0.27
N ALA A 102 -44.91 -11.32 0.70
CA ALA A 102 -44.15 -11.95 1.78
C ALA A 102 -45.08 -12.87 2.58
N THR A 103 -44.83 -14.18 2.53
CA THR A 103 -45.40 -15.12 3.50
C THR A 103 -44.41 -15.26 4.65
N SER A 104 -44.69 -14.53 5.72
CA SER A 104 -44.02 -14.67 7.01
C SER A 104 -44.26 -16.09 7.55
N LYS A 105 -43.21 -16.91 7.60
CA LYS A 105 -43.17 -18.08 8.47
C LYS A 105 -42.03 -17.92 9.46
N THR A 106 -42.39 -17.32 10.59
CA THR A 106 -41.70 -17.55 11.87
C THR A 106 -41.66 -19.05 12.10
N LYS A 107 -40.46 -19.65 12.11
CA LYS A 107 -40.25 -20.95 12.73
C LYS A 107 -39.06 -20.87 13.69
N SER A 108 -39.42 -20.64 14.94
CA SER A 108 -38.60 -20.82 16.13
C SER A 108 -38.08 -22.25 16.26
N SER A 109 -36.82 -22.41 16.68
CA SER A 109 -36.37 -23.33 17.75
C SER A 109 -34.84 -23.27 17.85
N ARG A 110 -34.27 -22.62 18.88
CA ARG A 110 -33.75 -23.22 20.13
C ARG A 110 -32.59 -24.24 19.96
N ARG A 111 -31.41 -23.81 20.47
CA ARG A 111 -30.27 -24.58 21.05
C ARG A 111 -29.53 -25.53 20.09
N SER A 112 -28.21 -25.67 20.17
CA SER A 112 -27.40 -25.96 21.37
C SER A 112 -25.92 -25.54 21.24
N LYS A 113 -25.31 -25.31 22.42
CA LYS A 113 -23.87 -25.11 22.70
C LYS A 113 -23.05 -26.41 22.54
N THR A 114 -21.73 -26.22 22.58
CA THR A 114 -20.65 -27.13 23.07
C THR A 114 -19.82 -27.74 21.92
N SER A 115 -18.49 -27.68 21.85
CA SER A 115 -17.41 -27.35 22.82
C SER A 115 -16.40 -26.37 22.24
#